data_AF-A0ABD1CHF3-F1
#
_entry.id   AF-A0ABD1CHF3-F1
#
_cell.length_a   1.000
_cell.length_b   1.000
_cell.length_c   1.000
_cell.angle_alpha   90.00
_cell.angle_beta   90.00
_cell.angle_gamma   90.00
#
_symmetry.space_group_name_H-M   'P 1'
#
loop_
_entity.id
_entity.type
_entity.pdbx_description
1 polymer ?
#
loop_
_entity_poly.entity_id
_entity_poly.type
_entity_poly.pdbx_seq_one_letter_code
_entity_poly.pdbx_strand_id
1 'polypeptide(L)'
;MDGIPRGCCVAECATNATKLVKKGKINRKETQKIFLASSKNNPQWLPIVKDTLDECFAEADANKEEIEAGAKLKPSYKGEKICHPISGHIIRCMRMKMFNKCPENVFQENNQDCMKLRQYHAKCPLN
;
A
#
# COMPACT_ATOMS: atom_id res chain seq x y z
N MET A 1 -7.45 -2.05 24.04
CA MET A 1 -6.98 -2.22 22.65
C MET A 1 -7.13 -0.91 21.89
N ASP A 2 -6.90 0.22 22.56
CA ASP A 2 -6.93 1.52 21.90
C ASP A 2 -5.60 1.73 21.19
N GLY A 3 -5.65 2.31 19.98
CA GLY A 3 -4.45 2.59 19.16
C GLY A 3 -4.05 1.50 18.17
N ILE A 4 -4.62 0.29 18.20
CA ILE A 4 -4.33 -0.75 17.18
C ILE A 4 -5.00 -0.37 15.85
N PRO A 5 -4.25 -0.26 14.74
CA PRO A 5 -4.83 0.07 13.43
C PRO A 5 -5.84 -0.98 12.93
N ARG A 6 -6.99 -0.51 12.44
CA ARG A 6 -8.02 -1.35 11.80
C ARG A 6 -7.71 -1.58 10.33
N GLY A 7 -8.05 -2.76 9.82
CA GLY A 7 -7.81 -3.10 8.41
C GLY A 7 -8.71 -2.35 7.44
N CYS A 8 -8.15 -1.98 6.28
CA CYS A 8 -8.90 -1.31 5.22
C CYS A 8 -9.69 -2.32 4.37
N CYS A 9 -11.01 -2.37 4.55
CA CYS A 9 -11.88 -3.29 3.81
C CYS A 9 -11.95 -3.01 2.29
N VAL A 10 -11.71 -1.76 1.86
CA VAL A 10 -11.63 -1.42 0.43
C VAL A 10 -10.42 -2.10 -0.20
N ALA A 11 -9.27 -2.04 0.48
CA ALA A 11 -8.05 -2.71 0.06
C ALA A 11 -8.22 -4.24 0.08
N GLU A 12 -8.83 -4.80 1.13
CA GLU A 12 -9.11 -6.24 1.19
C GLU A 12 -10.02 -6.69 0.05
N CYS A 13 -11.09 -5.95 -0.24
CA CYS A 13 -11.98 -6.20 -1.37
C CYS A 13 -11.21 -6.29 -2.71
N ALA A 14 -10.37 -5.29 -2.99
CA ALA A 14 -9.55 -5.27 -4.20
C ALA A 14 -8.58 -6.47 -4.27
N THR A 15 -7.94 -6.80 -3.15
CA THR A 15 -7.01 -7.95 -3.09
C THR A 15 -7.71 -9.30 -3.17
N ASN A 16 -8.96 -9.42 -2.71
CA ASN A 16 -9.76 -10.63 -2.84
C ASN A 16 -10.22 -10.82 -4.29
N ALA A 17 -10.65 -9.76 -4.97
CA ALA A 17 -11.05 -9.79 -6.37
C ALA A 17 -9.89 -10.25 -7.29
N THR A 18 -8.66 -9.88 -6.94
CA THR A 18 -7.44 -10.28 -7.64
C THR A 18 -6.81 -11.58 -7.11
N LYS A 19 -7.45 -12.24 -6.14
CA LYS A 19 -6.98 -13.47 -5.48
C LYS A 19 -5.58 -13.34 -4.86
N LEU A 20 -5.17 -12.12 -4.53
CA LEU A 20 -3.88 -11.81 -3.94
C LEU A 20 -3.81 -12.15 -2.46
N VAL A 21 -4.94 -12.11 -1.75
CA VAL A 21 -4.99 -12.46 -0.33
C VAL A 21 -5.82 -13.71 -0.13
N LYS A 22 -5.28 -14.64 0.66
CA LYS A 22 -5.99 -15.85 1.10
C LYS A 22 -5.68 -16.09 2.56
N LYS A 23 -6.73 -16.12 3.40
CA LYS A 23 -6.63 -16.36 4.85
C LYS A 23 -5.63 -15.42 5.54
N GLY A 24 -5.73 -14.11 5.30
CA GLY A 24 -4.85 -13.09 5.91
C GLY A 24 -3.42 -13.05 5.37
N LYS A 25 -3.06 -13.92 4.41
CA LYS A 25 -1.74 -13.95 3.79
C LYS A 25 -1.80 -13.41 2.38
N ILE A 26 -0.93 -12.45 2.08
CA ILE A 26 -0.74 -11.92 0.73
C ILE A 26 0.22 -12.83 -0.06
N ASN A 27 -0.15 -13.17 -1.29
CA ASN A 27 0.67 -13.91 -2.23
C ASN A 27 1.66 -12.94 -2.90
N ARG A 28 2.84 -12.78 -2.29
CA ARG A 28 3.87 -11.83 -2.76
C ARG A 28 4.22 -12.00 -4.24
N LYS A 29 4.36 -13.24 -4.71
CA LYS A 29 4.72 -13.54 -6.09
C LYS A 29 3.64 -13.07 -7.07
N GLU A 30 2.38 -13.36 -6.78
CA GLU A 30 1.28 -12.92 -7.65
C GLU A 30 1.07 -11.40 -7.54
N THR A 31 1.25 -10.81 -6.35
CA THR A 31 1.20 -9.35 -6.18
C THR A 31 2.27 -8.67 -7.04
N GLN A 32 3.52 -9.12 -6.96
CA GLN A 32 4.61 -8.59 -7.78
C GLN A 32 4.32 -8.73 -9.26
N LYS A 33 3.83 -9.89 -9.70
CA LYS A 33 3.43 -10.12 -11.10
C LYS A 33 2.36 -9.14 -11.55
N ILE A 34 1.31 -8.91 -10.75
CA ILE A 34 0.23 -7.97 -11.11
C ILE A 34 0.77 -6.53 -11.19
N PHE A 35 1.52 -6.07 -10.18
CA PHE A 35 2.06 -4.72 -10.17
C PHE A 35 3.03 -4.46 -11.34
N LEU A 36 3.92 -5.41 -11.64
CA LEU A 36 4.82 -5.28 -12.79
C LEU A 36 4.07 -5.32 -14.12
N ALA A 37 3.03 -6.15 -14.25
CA ALA A 37 2.18 -6.18 -15.44
C ALA A 37 1.45 -4.85 -15.67
N SER A 38 1.01 -4.18 -14.60
CA SER A 38 0.41 -2.84 -14.68
C SER A 38 1.38 -1.77 -15.16
N SER A 39 2.69 -1.95 -14.93
CA SER A 39 3.73 -1.01 -15.36
C SER A 39 4.37 -1.36 -16.70
N LYS A 40 3.94 -2.41 -17.41
CA LYS A 40 4.62 -2.88 -18.63
C LYS A 40 4.75 -1.81 -19.73
N ASN A 41 3.75 -0.92 -19.84
CA ASN A 41 3.71 0.14 -20.85
C ASN A 41 4.45 1.42 -20.39
N ASN A 42 4.94 1.45 -19.15
CA ASN A 42 5.66 2.57 -18.57
C ASN A 42 6.96 2.05 -17.92
N PRO A 43 7.96 1.66 -18.72
CA PRO A 43 9.14 0.93 -18.26
C PRO A 43 9.95 1.66 -17.19
N GLN A 44 9.90 3.00 -17.15
CA GLN A 44 10.51 3.82 -16.10
C GLN A 44 10.00 3.48 -14.70
N TRP A 45 8.79 2.92 -14.57
CA TRP A 45 8.22 2.52 -13.29
C TRP A 45 8.59 1.10 -12.87
N LEU A 46 9.05 0.23 -13.77
CA LEU A 46 9.35 -1.17 -13.44
C LEU A 46 10.32 -1.34 -12.27
N PRO A 47 11.52 -0.71 -12.25
CA PRO A 47 12.42 -0.83 -11.11
C PRO A 47 11.82 -0.23 -9.85
N ILE A 48 11.18 0.94 -9.95
CA ILE A 48 10.56 1.63 -8.81
C ILE A 48 9.47 0.77 -8.16
N VAL A 49 8.60 0.16 -8.97
CA VAL A 49 7.52 -0.71 -8.51
C VAL A 49 8.07 -1.95 -7.83
N LYS A 50 9.10 -2.58 -8.42
CA LYS A 50 9.73 -3.76 -7.83
C LYS A 50 10.32 -3.44 -6.46
N ASP A 51 11.21 -2.44 -6.39
CA ASP A 51 11.93 -2.10 -5.17
C ASP A 51 10.98 -1.60 -4.08
N THR A 52 9.97 -0.81 -4.46
CA THR A 52 8.96 -0.31 -3.53
C THR A 52 8.10 -1.44 -2.97
N LEU A 53 7.74 -2.43 -3.78
CA LEU A 53 6.95 -3.56 -3.31
C LEU A 53 7.76 -4.43 -2.32
N ASP A 54 9.04 -4.64 -2.59
CA ASP A 54 9.95 -5.35 -1.68
C ASP A 54 10.09 -4.60 -0.35
N GLU A 55 10.25 -3.26 -0.38
CA GLU A 55 10.24 -2.41 0.83
C GLU A 55 8.92 -2.55 1.60
N CYS A 56 7.78 -2.52 0.92
CA CYS A 56 6.47 -2.64 1.58
C CYS A 56 6.23 -4.01 2.20
N PHE A 57 6.75 -5.08 1.59
CA PHE A 57 6.70 -6.40 2.21
C PHE A 57 7.61 -6.50 3.43
N ALA A 58 8.80 -5.91 3.38
CA ALA A 58 9.70 -5.86 4.54
C ALA A 58 9.08 -5.04 5.70
N GLU A 59 8.43 -3.92 5.38
CA GLU A 59 7.70 -3.11 6.38
C GLU A 59 6.52 -3.89 6.98
N ALA A 60 5.78 -4.64 6.17
CA ALA A 60 4.70 -5.49 6.65
C ALA A 60 5.22 -6.63 7.56
N ASP A 61 6.39 -7.20 7.25
CA ASP A 61 7.02 -8.22 8.09
C ASP A 61 7.49 -7.64 9.43
N ALA A 62 8.08 -6.44 9.40
CA ALA A 62 8.51 -5.73 10.61
C ALA A 62 7.32 -5.36 11.52
N ASN A 63 6.15 -5.07 10.94
CA ASN A 63 4.93 -4.70 11.68
C ASN A 63 3.93 -5.86 11.81
N LYS A 64 4.38 -7.11 11.64
CA LYS A 64 3.50 -8.28 11.61
C LYS A 64 2.62 -8.42 12.85
N GLU A 65 3.16 -8.16 14.04
CA GLU A 65 2.42 -8.30 15.29
C GLU A 65 1.26 -7.31 15.38
N GLU A 66 1.47 -6.06 15.00
CA GLU A 66 0.43 -5.03 14.96
C GLU A 66 -0.65 -5.37 13.93
N ILE A 67 -0.25 -5.83 12.74
CA ILE A 67 -1.16 -6.25 11.67
C ILE A 67 -2.04 -7.43 12.13
N GLU A 68 -1.45 -8.43 12.77
CA GLU A 68 -2.17 -9.60 13.30
C GLU A 68 -3.08 -9.23 14.48
N ALA A 69 -2.69 -8.24 15.29
CA ALA A 69 -3.53 -7.70 16.35
C ALA A 69 -4.76 -6.98 15.78
N GLY A 70 -4.56 -6.17 14.73
CA GLY A 70 -5.65 -5.49 14.01
C GLY A 70 -6.66 -6.45 13.40
N ALA A 71 -6.20 -7.60 12.90
CA ALA A 71 -7.07 -8.66 12.35
C ALA A 71 -7.96 -9.34 13.41
N LYS A 72 -7.59 -9.24 14.70
CA LYS A 72 -8.32 -9.84 15.83
C LYS A 72 -9.22 -8.85 16.56
N LEU A 73 -9.28 -7.60 16.11
CA LEU A 73 -10.15 -6.60 16.70
C LEU A 73 -11.61 -7.00 16.62
N LYS A 74 -12.39 -6.54 17.60
CA LYS A 74 -13.85 -6.67 17.58
C LYS A 74 -14.47 -5.44 16.91
N PRO A 75 -15.65 -5.60 16.29
CA PRO A 75 -16.48 -4.47 15.85
C PRO A 75 -16.66 -3.45 16.99
N SER A 76 -16.38 -2.17 16.72
CA SER A 76 -16.65 -1.05 17.64
C SER A 76 -18.04 -0.47 17.47
N TYR A 77 -18.71 -0.74 16.35
CA TYR A 77 -20.09 -0.32 16.09
C TYR A 77 -20.88 -1.38 15.30
N LYS A 78 -22.21 -1.26 15.34
CA LYS A 78 -23.11 -2.18 14.64
C LYS A 78 -22.90 -2.10 13.13
N GLY A 79 -22.57 -3.24 12.52
CA GLY A 79 -22.37 -3.36 11.08
C GLY A 79 -20.93 -3.14 10.61
N GLU A 80 -19.99 -2.84 11.52
CA GLU A 80 -18.58 -2.83 11.16
C GLU A 80 -18.11 -4.23 10.74
N LYS A 81 -17.44 -4.30 9.59
CA LYS A 81 -16.71 -5.49 9.16
C LYS A 81 -15.24 -5.35 9.52
N ILE A 82 -14.70 -6.35 10.20
CA ILE A 82 -13.27 -6.43 10.50
C ILE A 82 -12.59 -7.08 9.32
N CYS A 83 -11.67 -6.34 8.71
CA CYS A 83 -10.84 -6.82 7.61
C CYS A 83 -9.39 -6.94 8.08
N HIS A 84 -8.63 -7.84 7.45
CA HIS A 84 -7.23 -8.05 7.75
C HIS A 84 -6.40 -6.82 7.30
N PRO A 85 -5.55 -6.24 8.17
CA PRO A 85 -4.84 -5.00 7.83
C PRO A 85 -3.81 -5.11 6.69
N ILE A 86 -3.32 -6.33 6.39
CA ILE A 86 -2.25 -6.56 5.40
C ILE A 86 -2.51 -5.91 4.04
N SER A 87 -3.73 -6.01 3.50
CA SER A 87 -4.05 -5.44 2.18
C SER A 87 -3.94 -3.91 2.20
N GLY A 88 -4.47 -3.29 3.26
CA GLY A 88 -4.40 -1.85 3.46
C GLY A 88 -2.96 -1.37 3.63
N HIS A 89 -2.17 -2.09 4.43
CA HIS A 89 -0.76 -1.78 4.66
C HIS A 89 0.04 -1.75 3.35
N ILE A 90 -0.04 -2.83 2.55
CA ILE A 90 0.72 -2.93 1.28
C ILE A 90 0.28 -1.85 0.28
N ILE A 91 -1.04 -1.65 0.09
CA ILE A 91 -1.54 -0.66 -0.88
C ILE A 91 -1.18 0.77 -0.44
N ARG A 92 -1.30 1.09 0.84
CA ARG A 92 -0.93 2.41 1.38
C ARG A 92 0.57 2.67 1.21
N CYS A 93 1.40 1.69 1.58
CA CYS A 93 2.86 1.79 1.44
C CYS A 93 3.28 2.01 -0.02
N MET A 94 2.71 1.22 -0.95
CA MET A 94 2.97 1.39 -2.39
C MET A 94 2.61 2.78 -2.87
N ARG A 95 1.38 3.25 -2.59
CA ARG A 95 0.91 4.59 -2.99
C ARG A 95 1.85 5.70 -2.49
N MET A 96 2.22 5.62 -1.22
CA MET A 96 3.07 6.57 -0.53
C MET A 96 4.47 6.66 -1.15
N LYS A 97 5.15 5.52 -1.26
CA LYS A 97 6.53 5.47 -1.72
C LYS A 97 6.63 5.72 -3.23
N MET A 98 5.68 5.23 -4.03
CA MET A 98 5.67 5.49 -5.47
C MET A 98 5.51 6.98 -5.79
N PHE A 99 4.70 7.72 -5.01
CA PHE A 99 4.59 9.17 -5.17
C PHE A 99 5.93 9.86 -4.90
N ASN A 100 6.61 9.49 -3.81
CA ASN A 100 7.91 10.06 -3.44
C ASN A 100 9.02 9.69 -4.44
N LYS A 101 8.93 8.51 -5.05
CA LYS A 101 9.86 8.00 -6.07
C LYS A 101 9.40 8.30 -7.51
N CYS A 102 8.44 9.21 -7.71
CA CYS A 102 7.91 9.52 -9.04
C CYS A 102 9.05 9.96 -9.98
N PRO A 103 9.23 9.31 -11.15
CA PRO A 103 10.25 9.69 -12.12
C PRO A 103 10.07 11.14 -12.59
N GLU A 104 11.17 11.88 -12.68
CA GLU A 104 11.17 13.28 -13.11
C GLU A 104 10.52 13.46 -14.49
N ASN A 105 10.77 12.54 -15.41
CA ASN A 105 10.25 12.59 -16.78
C ASN A 105 8.71 12.42 -16.88
N VAL A 106 8.02 12.04 -15.81
CA VAL A 106 6.54 11.99 -15.76
C VAL A 106 5.94 12.92 -14.71
N PHE A 107 6.77 13.46 -13.81
CA PHE A 107 6.33 14.43 -12.83
C PHE A 107 6.01 15.77 -13.50
N GLN A 108 4.94 16.42 -13.06
CA GLN A 108 4.52 17.71 -13.60
C GLN A 108 5.35 18.85 -13.00
N GLU A 109 6.65 18.90 -13.32
CA GLU A 109 7.62 19.86 -12.73
C GLU A 109 7.26 21.32 -13.01
N ASN A 110 6.61 21.59 -14.15
CA ASN A 110 6.16 22.93 -14.52
C ASN A 110 4.88 23.38 -13.78
N ASN A 111 4.27 22.50 -12.97
CA ASN A 111 3.11 22.84 -12.16
C ASN A 111 3.54 23.16 -10.72
N GLN A 112 3.34 24.41 -10.31
CA GLN A 112 3.75 24.90 -8.99
C GLN A 112 3.04 24.17 -7.83
N ASP A 113 1.79 23.75 -8.01
CA ASP A 113 1.04 23.05 -6.98
C ASP A 113 1.51 21.60 -6.83
N CYS A 114 1.87 20.93 -7.94
CA CYS A 114 2.54 19.64 -7.88
C CYS A 114 3.87 19.73 -7.13
N MET A 115 4.67 20.77 -7.39
CA MET A 115 5.94 21.00 -6.68
C MET A 115 5.74 21.21 -5.17
N LYS A 116 4.75 22.02 -4.77
CA LYS A 116 4.40 22.19 -3.36
C LYS A 116 3.98 20.86 -2.71
N LEU A 117 3.18 20.06 -3.40
CA LEU A 117 2.76 18.74 -2.90
C LEU A 117 3.95 17.79 -2.72
N ARG A 118 4.90 17.76 -3.67
CA ARG A 118 6.12 16.94 -3.55
C ARG A 118 6.98 17.38 -2.36
N GLN A 119 7.15 18.69 -2.17
CA GLN A 119 7.89 19.24 -1.03
C GLN A 119 7.20 18.97 0.31
N TYR A 120 5.87 19.09 0.35
CA TYR A 120 5.08 18.76 1.53
C TYR A 120 5.23 17.28 1.88
N HIS A 121 5.08 16.39 0.90
CA HIS A 121 5.14 14.94 1.14
C HIS A 121 6.53 14.37 1.40
N ALA A 122 7.57 15.13 1.06
CA ALA A 122 8.93 14.84 1.53
C ALA A 122 9.08 15.00 3.05
N LYS A 123 8.22 15.80 3.71
CA LYS A 123 8.24 16.07 5.16
C LYS A 123 7.05 15.44 5.90
N CYS A 124 5.93 15.26 5.21
CA CYS A 124 4.65 14.84 5.80
C CYS A 124 4.06 13.65 5.02
N PRO A 125 3.88 12.47 5.65
CA PRO A 125 3.35 11.29 4.96
C PRO A 125 1.97 11.51 4.30
N LEU A 126 1.72 10.89 3.13
CA LEU A 126 0.41 10.76 2.47
C LEU A 126 -0.52 9.86 3.30
N ASN A 127 -1.47 10.48 3.99
CA ASN A 127 -2.48 9.76 4.79
C ASN A 127 -3.48 8.98 3.94
#